data_AF-W6YWN3-F1
#
_entry.id   AF-W6YWN3-F1
#
_cell.length_a   1.000
_cell.length_b   1.000
_cell.length_c   1.000
_cell.angle_alpha   90.00
_cell.angle_beta   90.00
_cell.angle_gamma   90.00
#
_symmetry.space_group_name_H-M   'P 1'
#
loop_
_entity.id
_entity.type
_entity.pdbx_description
1 polymer ?
#
loop_
_entity_poly.entity_id
_entity_poly.type
_entity_poly.pdbx_seq_one_letter_code
_entity_poly.pdbx_strand_id
1 'polypeptide(L)'
;MSNELPACQKCKLRKVKCDRQAPKCTSCTKGNVACIITDPATGEQYARDYIRQLEVQEADLKARLDEKAAGRPETSHSTIEAPQATPAGLPTGGSHTSHGGFVGDGSGLGFLRSILSEAKWQHHRTHILNQLATRPGIQQLHLSPNPLPAVQEAEQLLEN
;
A
#
# COMPACT_ATOMS: atom_id res chain seq x y z
N MET A 1 -3.56 -4.41 -15.14
CA MET A 1 -4.84 -4.83 -14.53
C MET A 1 -5.89 -3.80 -14.91
N SER A 2 -6.90 -4.20 -15.68
CA SER A 2 -7.94 -3.29 -16.17
C SER A 2 -8.74 -2.74 -14.98
N ASN A 3 -8.67 -1.43 -14.74
CA ASN A 3 -9.47 -0.71 -13.74
C ASN A 3 -10.92 -0.60 -14.25
N GLU A 4 -11.65 -1.71 -14.25
CA GLU A 4 -13.03 -1.75 -14.73
C GLU A 4 -13.95 -2.12 -13.57
N LEU A 5 -14.88 -1.21 -13.22
CA LEU A 5 -15.78 -1.41 -12.09
C LEU A 5 -16.60 -2.70 -12.21
N PRO A 6 -16.90 -3.40 -11.10
CA PRO A 6 -17.71 -4.61 -11.13
C PRO A 6 -19.13 -4.35 -11.65
N ALA A 7 -19.75 -5.40 -12.19
CA ALA A 7 -21.18 -5.38 -12.44
C ALA A 7 -21.96 -5.14 -11.13
N CYS A 8 -23.02 -4.33 -11.20
CA CYS A 8 -23.84 -4.04 -10.04
C CYS A 8 -24.63 -5.27 -9.57
N GLN A 9 -25.02 -5.29 -8.29
CA GLN A 9 -25.73 -6.39 -7.65
C GLN A 9 -27.02 -6.77 -8.39
N LYS A 10 -27.82 -5.80 -8.84
CA LYS A 10 -29.07 -6.09 -9.58
C LYS A 10 -28.81 -6.78 -10.92
N CYS A 11 -27.79 -6.35 -11.66
CA CYS A 11 -27.40 -7.01 -12.91
C CYS A 11 -26.86 -8.42 -12.66
N LYS A 12 -26.07 -8.61 -11.59
CA LYS A 12 -25.59 -9.94 -11.17
C LYS A 12 -26.76 -10.87 -10.84
N LEU A 13 -27.71 -10.41 -10.01
CA LEU A 13 -28.90 -11.19 -9.61
C LEU A 13 -29.78 -11.57 -10.80
N ARG A 14 -29.98 -10.64 -11.74
CA ARG A 14 -30.77 -10.89 -12.96
C ARG A 14 -29.99 -11.62 -14.06
N LYS A 15 -28.70 -11.91 -13.86
CA LYS A 15 -27.81 -12.51 -14.87
C LYS A 15 -27.84 -11.78 -16.22
N VAL A 16 -27.86 -10.44 -16.19
CA VAL A 16 -27.85 -9.59 -17.39
C VAL A 16 -26.57 -8.78 -17.48
N LYS A 17 -26.17 -8.40 -18.71
CA LYS A 17 -25.02 -7.51 -18.92
C LYS A 17 -25.25 -6.16 -18.22
N CYS A 18 -24.22 -5.70 -17.52
CA CYS A 18 -24.20 -4.38 -16.90
C CYS A 18 -23.45 -3.43 -17.82
N ASP A 19 -24.09 -2.35 -18.28
CA ASP A 19 -23.45 -1.34 -19.14
C ASP A 19 -22.49 -0.41 -18.37
N ARG A 20 -22.41 -0.58 -17.04
CA ARG A 20 -21.46 0.10 -16.12
C ARG A 20 -21.42 1.62 -16.17
N GLN A 21 -22.36 2.26 -16.88
CA GLN A 21 -22.50 3.72 -16.89
C GLN A 21 -22.68 4.27 -15.46
N ALA A 22 -22.08 5.42 -15.22
CA ALA A 22 -22.22 6.21 -14.00
C ALA A 22 -23.14 7.41 -14.29
N PRO A 23 -24.02 7.85 -13.38
CA PRO A 23 -24.20 7.38 -12.00
C PRO A 23 -24.78 5.95 -11.89
N LYS A 24 -25.80 5.62 -12.70
CA LYS A 24 -26.46 4.31 -12.69
C LYS A 24 -26.37 3.64 -14.06
N CYS A 25 -26.30 2.32 -14.10
CA CYS A 25 -26.40 1.61 -15.38
C CYS A 25 -27.84 1.69 -15.93
N THR A 26 -27.98 1.58 -17.25
CA THR A 26 -29.26 1.64 -17.98
C THR A 26 -30.37 0.79 -17.35
N SER A 27 -30.04 -0.44 -16.93
CA SER A 27 -30.96 -1.40 -16.30
C SER A 27 -31.46 -0.93 -14.92
N CYS A 28 -30.60 -0.29 -14.14
CA CYS A 28 -30.95 0.28 -12.84
C CYS A 28 -31.71 1.61 -12.99
N THR A 29 -31.35 2.43 -13.97
CA THR A 29 -32.05 3.68 -14.31
C THR A 29 -33.48 3.39 -14.78
N LYS A 30 -33.68 2.45 -15.71
CA LYS A 30 -35.02 2.02 -16.14
C LYS A 30 -35.87 1.47 -15.00
N GLY A 31 -35.23 0.82 -14.03
CA GLY A 31 -35.90 0.28 -12.86
C GLY A 31 -36.11 1.28 -11.73
N ASN A 32 -35.67 2.54 -11.87
CA ASN A 32 -35.70 3.57 -10.82
C ASN A 32 -35.15 3.11 -9.46
N VAL A 33 -34.13 2.24 -9.47
CA VAL A 33 -33.50 1.72 -8.24
C VAL A 33 -32.09 2.30 -8.05
N ALA A 34 -31.53 2.15 -6.85
CA ALA A 34 -30.12 2.41 -6.60
C ALA A 34 -29.25 1.39 -7.35
N CYS A 35 -28.09 1.85 -7.84
CA CYS A 35 -27.12 1.00 -8.52
C CYS A 35 -25.98 0.66 -7.56
N ILE A 36 -26.07 -0.49 -6.90
CA ILE A 36 -25.17 -0.90 -5.81
C ILE A 36 -24.14 -1.91 -6.32
N ILE A 37 -22.88 -1.73 -5.91
CA ILE A 37 -21.77 -2.66 -6.12
C ILE A 37 -21.42 -3.26 -4.76
N THR A 38 -21.24 -4.58 -4.72
CA THR A 38 -20.80 -5.29 -3.52
C THR A 38 -19.36 -5.73 -3.70
N ASP A 39 -18.49 -5.39 -2.74
CA ASP A 39 -17.11 -5.85 -2.70
C ASP A 39 -17.10 -7.35 -2.31
N PRO A 40 -16.48 -8.24 -3.12
CA PRO A 40 -16.42 -9.66 -2.80
C PRO A 40 -15.52 -10.00 -1.59
N ALA A 41 -14.57 -9.14 -1.24
CA ALA A 41 -13.63 -9.37 -0.14
C ALA A 41 -14.22 -8.93 1.20
N THR A 42 -14.83 -7.75 1.26
CA THR A 42 -15.38 -7.18 2.50
C THR A 42 -16.88 -7.40 2.66
N GLY A 43 -17.60 -7.70 1.58
CA GLY A 43 -19.06 -7.77 1.56
C GLY A 43 -19.77 -6.41 1.63
N GLU A 44 -19.01 -5.31 1.66
CA GLU A 44 -19.56 -3.97 1.76
C GLU A 44 -20.29 -3.54 0.49
N GLN A 45 -21.27 -2.66 0.65
CA GLN A 45 -22.13 -2.17 -0.41
C GLN A 45 -21.87 -0.69 -0.69
N TYR A 46 -21.53 -0.40 -1.93
CA TYR A 46 -21.22 0.95 -2.40
C TYR A 46 -22.16 1.34 -3.52
N ALA A 47 -22.76 2.53 -3.44
CA ALA A 47 -23.50 3.10 -4.55
C ALA A 47 -22.54 3.53 -5.67
N ARG A 48 -22.86 3.23 -6.93
CA ARG A 48 -22.01 3.63 -8.06
C ARG A 48 -21.86 5.14 -8.17
N ASP A 49 -22.92 5.89 -7.86
CA ASP A 49 -22.90 7.36 -7.79
C ASP A 49 -21.84 7.86 -6.80
N TYR A 50 -21.70 7.17 -5.66
CA TYR A 50 -20.73 7.52 -4.63
C TYR A 50 -19.29 7.26 -5.09
N ILE A 51 -19.04 6.11 -5.72
CA ILE A 51 -17.72 5.80 -6.31
C ILE A 51 -17.33 6.88 -7.33
N ARG A 52 -18.25 7.29 -8.20
CA ARG A 52 -18.00 8.36 -9.17
C ARG A 52 -17.64 9.69 -8.49
N GLN A 53 -18.31 10.03 -7.39
CA GLN A 53 -17.98 11.24 -6.64
C GLN A 53 -16.57 11.18 -6.05
N LEU A 54 -16.17 10.03 -5.52
CA LEU A 54 -14.81 9.81 -5.02
C LEU A 54 -13.77 9.93 -6.13
N GLU A 55 -14.02 9.34 -7.30
CA GLU A 55 -13.12 9.46 -8.47
C GLU A 55 -12.93 10.93 -8.90
N VAL A 56 -14.01 11.72 -8.91
CA VAL A 56 -13.96 13.15 -9.23
C VAL A 56 -13.17 13.92 -8.17
N GLN A 57 -13.40 13.64 -6.89
CA GLN A 57 -12.66 14.28 -5.80
C GLN A 57 -11.19 13.93 -5.84
N GLU A 58 -10.85 12.67 -6.13
CA GLU A 58 -9.47 12.22 -6.27
C GLU A 58 -8.77 12.95 -7.42
N ALA A 59 -9.43 13.12 -8.56
CA ALA A 59 -8.90 13.85 -9.70
C ALA A 59 -8.68 15.34 -9.38
N ASP A 60 -9.62 16.01 -8.70
CA ASP A 60 -9.48 17.39 -8.24
C ASP A 60 -8.30 17.55 -7.27
N LEU A 61 -8.22 16.68 -6.27
CA LEU A 61 -7.16 16.73 -5.28
C LEU A 61 -5.78 16.51 -5.91
N LYS A 62 -5.67 15.57 -6.86
CA LYS A 62 -4.44 15.34 -7.62
C LYS A 62 -4.04 16.59 -8.42
N ALA A 63 -4.97 17.17 -9.18
CA ALA A 63 -4.71 18.38 -9.96
C ALA A 63 -4.21 19.55 -9.08
N ARG A 64 -4.81 19.73 -7.90
CA ARG A 64 -4.41 20.78 -6.95
C ARG A 64 -3.03 20.54 -6.33
N LEU A 65 -2.63 19.27 -6.16
CA LEU A 65 -1.28 18.94 -5.70
C LEU A 65 -0.25 19.21 -6.79
N ASP A 66 -0.55 18.86 -8.04
CA ASP A 66 0.32 19.09 -9.19
C ASP A 66 0.53 20.60 -9.43
N GLU A 67 -0.53 21.40 -9.32
CA GLU A 67 -0.44 22.88 -9.40
C GLU A 67 0.49 23.46 -8.34
N LYS A 68 0.38 22.99 -7.08
CA LYS A 68 1.25 23.45 -5.99
C LYS A 68 2.69 23.00 -6.14
N ALA A 69 2.93 21.83 -6.73
CA ALA A 69 4.27 21.37 -7.06
C ALA A 69 4.91 22.25 -8.14
N ALA A 70 4.13 22.68 -9.14
CA ALA A 70 4.61 23.57 -10.22
C ALA A 70 4.88 25.03 -9.75
N GLY A 71 4.23 25.49 -8.68
CA GLY A 71 4.37 26.86 -8.16
C GLY A 71 5.51 27.09 -7.15
N ARG A 72 6.30 26.07 -6.81
CA ARG A 72 7.48 26.23 -5.93
C ARG A 72 8.70 26.60 -6.77
N PRO A 73 9.29 27.81 -6.61
CA PRO A 73 10.56 28.11 -7.27
C PRO A 73 11.63 27.22 -6.65
N GLU A 74 12.21 26.38 -7.51
CA GLU A 74 13.41 25.61 -7.27
C GLU A 74 14.54 26.57 -6.84
N THR A 75 14.79 26.69 -5.53
CA THR A 75 16.10 27.19 -5.07
C THR A 75 17.12 26.16 -5.51
N SER A 76 17.81 26.49 -6.59
CA SER A 76 18.78 25.67 -7.28
C SER A 76 19.94 25.29 -6.37
N HIS A 77 19.99 24.02 -5.97
CA HIS A 77 21.24 23.30 -5.78
C HIS A 77 21.23 22.14 -6.79
N SER A 78 21.73 22.40 -8.00
CA SER A 78 22.19 21.36 -8.94
C SER A 78 23.31 20.58 -8.26
N THR A 79 23.42 19.25 -8.30
CA THR A 79 23.41 18.30 -9.44
C THR A 79 23.28 16.91 -8.77
N ILE A 80 22.52 15.89 -9.20
CA ILE A 80 22.49 15.13 -10.47
C ILE A 80 21.17 14.33 -10.54
N GLU A 81 20.48 14.44 -11.68
CA GLU A 81 19.65 13.45 -12.42
C GLU A 81 18.59 12.57 -11.70
N ALA A 82 17.32 12.74 -12.11
CA ALA A 82 16.17 11.85 -11.90
C ALA A 82 15.95 11.00 -13.19
N PRO A 83 15.14 9.90 -13.25
CA PRO A 83 13.81 9.83 -12.63
C PRO A 83 13.33 8.44 -12.13
N GLN A 84 12.50 8.42 -11.09
CA GLN A 84 11.21 7.69 -10.96
C GLN A 84 10.86 7.47 -9.48
N ALA A 85 9.97 8.31 -8.96
CA ALA A 85 9.35 8.15 -7.64
C ALA A 85 7.91 7.64 -7.80
N THR A 86 7.77 6.32 -7.72
CA THR A 86 6.72 5.63 -6.96
C THR A 86 6.62 6.20 -5.54
N PRO A 87 5.44 6.22 -4.88
CA PRO A 87 5.37 6.29 -3.42
C PRO A 87 5.74 4.91 -2.86
N ALA A 88 7.00 4.56 -3.02
CA ALA A 88 7.67 3.51 -2.27
C ALA A 88 8.85 4.20 -1.58
N GLY A 89 9.25 3.69 -0.41
CA GLY A 89 10.14 4.35 0.52
C GLY A 89 11.41 4.97 -0.09
N LEU A 90 11.90 5.98 0.61
CA LEU A 90 13.15 6.70 0.36
C LEU A 90 14.31 5.74 -0.05
N PRO A 91 15.01 5.96 -1.17
CA PRO A 91 16.12 5.12 -1.57
C PRO A 91 17.38 5.43 -0.75
N THR A 92 17.99 4.36 -0.24
CA THR A 92 19.31 4.34 0.39
C THR A 92 20.39 4.69 -0.63
N GLY A 93 20.95 5.90 -0.52
CA GLY A 93 22.25 6.24 -1.07
C GLY A 93 23.35 5.78 -0.11
N GLY A 94 24.25 4.93 -0.59
CA GLY A 94 25.35 4.38 0.18
C GLY A 94 26.27 5.48 0.73
N SER A 95 26.42 5.49 2.05
CA SER A 95 27.64 5.94 2.69
C SER A 95 27.95 4.95 3.79
N HIS A 96 29.03 4.20 3.54
CA HIS A 96 29.70 3.42 4.56
C HIS A 96 30.12 4.35 5.69
N THR A 97 29.31 4.41 6.75
CA THR A 97 29.85 4.60 8.09
C THR A 97 29.36 3.44 8.94
N SER A 98 30.32 2.63 9.32
CA SER A 98 30.21 1.44 10.13
C SER A 98 29.62 1.75 11.51
N HIS A 99 28.31 1.57 11.69
CA HIS A 99 27.72 1.14 12.96
C HIS A 99 26.24 0.74 12.80
N GLY A 100 25.93 -0.55 12.98
CA GLY A 100 24.62 -1.05 13.43
C GLY A 100 23.39 -0.92 12.51
N GLY A 101 23.15 -1.95 11.69
CA GLY A 101 21.81 -2.49 11.40
C GLY A 101 20.81 -1.60 10.62
N PHE A 102 20.93 -1.56 9.29
CA PHE A 102 19.84 -1.10 8.42
C PHE A 102 18.77 -2.19 8.30
N VAL A 103 17.65 -2.04 9.02
CA VAL A 103 16.45 -2.88 8.85
C VAL A 103 15.56 -2.13 7.85
N GLY A 104 15.32 -2.72 6.67
CA GLY A 104 14.75 -2.04 5.50
C GLY A 104 13.44 -1.26 5.72
N ASP A 105 13.04 -0.52 4.70
CA ASP A 105 11.86 0.35 4.64
C ASP A 105 10.53 -0.33 5.04
N GLY A 106 10.43 -1.66 4.94
CA GLY A 106 9.28 -2.47 5.39
C GLY A 106 9.20 -2.79 6.88
N SER A 107 10.18 -2.40 7.71
CA SER A 107 10.32 -2.91 9.09
C SER A 107 9.47 -2.18 10.14
N GLY A 108 8.56 -1.30 9.72
CA GLY A 108 7.71 -0.53 10.65
C GLY A 108 8.45 0.54 11.46
N LEU A 109 9.75 0.76 11.25
CA LEU A 109 10.55 1.79 11.95
C LEU A 109 10.04 3.21 11.65
N GLY A 110 9.56 3.46 10.43
CA GLY A 110 8.91 4.72 10.07
C GLY A 110 7.61 4.98 10.84
N PHE A 111 6.80 3.94 11.03
CA PHE A 111 5.57 3.99 11.83
C PHE A 111 5.88 4.21 13.32
N LEU A 112 6.88 3.50 13.86
CA LEU A 112 7.33 3.70 15.24
C LEU A 112 7.86 5.12 15.48
N ARG A 113 8.60 5.70 14.53
CA ARG A 113 9.06 7.09 14.61
C ARG A 113 7.88 8.07 14.65
N SER A 114 6.83 7.81 13.87
CA SER A 114 5.61 8.63 13.84
C SER A 114 4.88 8.59 15.19
N ILE A 115 4.65 7.40 15.76
CA ILE A 115 4.01 7.25 17.08
C ILE A 115 4.84 7.92 18.18
N LEU A 116 6.16 7.70 18.20
CA LEU A 116 7.07 8.28 19.19
C LEU A 116 7.32 9.78 19.00
N SER A 117 6.72 10.41 17.98
CA SER A 117 6.73 11.86 17.77
C SER A 117 5.46 12.55 18.27
N GLU A 118 4.40 11.81 18.58
CA GLU A 118 3.16 12.39 19.12
C GLU A 118 3.37 12.95 20.53
N ALA A 119 2.74 14.10 20.81
CA ALA A 119 2.87 14.83 22.08
C ALA A 119 2.55 13.96 23.31
N LYS A 120 1.59 13.03 23.18
CA LYS A 120 1.15 12.11 24.24
C LYS A 120 2.25 11.15 24.71
N TRP A 121 3.27 10.89 23.88
CA TRP A 121 4.38 9.97 24.19
C TRP A 121 5.68 10.66 24.56
N GLN A 122 5.75 12.00 24.49
CA GLN A 122 6.99 12.75 24.69
C GLN A 122 7.59 12.54 26.08
N HIS A 123 6.75 12.46 27.13
CA HIS A 123 7.21 12.23 28.50
C HIS A 123 7.87 10.88 28.73
N HIS A 124 7.46 9.84 27.98
CA HIS A 124 8.00 8.49 28.10
C HIS A 124 9.02 8.15 27.02
N ARG A 125 9.19 9.03 26.02
CA ARG A 125 10.04 8.81 24.85
C ARG A 125 11.48 8.48 25.23
N THR A 126 12.09 9.25 26.13
CA THR A 126 13.47 9.03 26.56
C THR A 126 13.64 7.70 27.29
N HIS A 127 12.69 7.35 28.16
CA HIS A 127 12.67 6.08 28.88
C HIS A 127 12.49 4.88 27.93
N ILE A 128 11.55 4.97 26.98
CA ILE A 128 11.30 3.92 25.97
C ILE A 128 12.53 3.71 25.10
N LEU A 129 13.13 4.80 24.59
CA LEU A 129 14.33 4.70 23.75
C LEU A 129 15.51 4.06 24.51
N ASN A 130 15.68 4.39 25.79
CA ASN A 130 16.73 3.80 26.62
C ASN A 130 16.50 2.30 26.89
N GLN A 131 15.25 1.89 27.16
CA GLN A 131 14.90 0.47 27.32
C GLN A 131 15.09 -0.33 26.03
N LEU A 132 14.77 0.25 24.87
CA LEU A 132 15.00 -0.40 23.58
C LEU A 132 16.50 -0.52 23.27
N ALA A 133 17.30 0.49 23.64
CA ALA A 133 18.74 0.45 23.46
C ALA A 133 19.46 -0.57 24.37
N THR A 134 18.91 -0.83 25.56
CA THR A 134 19.47 -1.80 26.52
C THR A 134 18.97 -3.23 26.30
N ARG A 135 18.07 -3.46 25.33
CA ARG A 135 17.55 -4.80 25.04
C ARG A 135 18.68 -5.69 24.50
N PRO A 136 18.85 -6.92 25.02
CA PRO A 136 19.82 -7.86 24.46
C PRO A 136 19.50 -8.09 22.99
N GLY A 137 20.52 -7.97 22.14
CA GLY A 137 20.39 -8.16 20.70
C GLY A 137 19.76 -9.51 20.39
N ILE A 138 18.77 -9.53 19.50
CA ILE A 138 18.24 -10.78 18.96
C ILE A 138 19.39 -11.45 18.23
N GLN A 139 19.76 -12.68 18.65
CA GLN A 139 20.77 -13.45 17.94
C GLN A 139 20.32 -13.59 16.48
N GLN A 140 21.14 -13.14 15.53
CA GLN A 140 20.87 -13.38 14.13
C GLN A 140 20.78 -14.89 13.94
N LEU A 141 19.63 -15.37 13.49
CA LEU A 141 19.48 -16.76 13.08
C LEU A 141 20.40 -16.97 11.88
N HIS A 142 21.51 -17.66 12.11
CA HIS A 142 22.40 -18.09 11.05
C HIS A 142 21.71 -19.23 10.29
N LEU A 143 20.98 -18.87 9.23
CA LEU A 143 20.39 -19.83 8.31
C LEU A 143 21.52 -20.48 7.52
N SER A 144 21.91 -21.70 7.87
CA SER A 144 22.73 -22.50 6.97
C SER A 144 21.82 -23.08 5.89
N PRO A 145 22.24 -23.04 4.61
CA PRO A 145 21.55 -23.79 3.57
C PRO A 145 21.48 -25.26 3.98
N ASN A 146 20.29 -25.84 3.97
CA ASN A 146 20.14 -27.28 4.10
C ASN A 146 20.59 -27.89 2.76
N PRO A 147 21.58 -28.80 2.72
CA PRO A 147 21.91 -29.49 1.48
C PRO A 147 20.67 -30.22 0.95
N LEU A 148 20.55 -30.26 -0.38
CA LEU A 148 19.50 -31.04 -1.03
C LEU A 148 19.71 -32.53 -0.68
N PRO A 149 18.64 -33.29 -0.39
CA PRO A 149 18.74 -34.73 -0.19
C PRO A 149 19.26 -35.42 -1.46
N ALA A 150 19.81 -36.62 -1.31
CA ALA A 150 20.23 -37.42 -2.45
C ALA A 150 19.02 -37.70 -3.37
N VAL A 151 19.26 -37.79 -4.68
CA VAL A 151 18.18 -37.95 -5.68
C VAL A 151 17.30 -39.17 -5.37
N GLN A 152 17.90 -40.28 -4.91
CA GLN A 152 17.14 -41.47 -4.52
C GLN A 152 16.20 -41.24 -3.33
N GLU A 153 16.59 -40.43 -2.35
CA GLU A 153 15.75 -40.11 -1.19
C GLU A 153 14.59 -39.19 -1.60
N ALA A 154 14.84 -38.26 -2.54
CA ALA A 154 13.79 -37.40 -3.08
C ALA A 154 12.76 -38.17 -3.91
N GLU A 155 13.18 -39.19 -4.67
CA GLU A 155 12.31 -40.06 -5.46
C GLU A 155 11.41 -40.93 -4.56
N GLN A 156 11.95 -41.51 -3.48
CA GLN A 156 11.19 -42.29 -2.51
C GLN A 156 10.08 -41.50 -1.80
N LEU A 157 10.24 -40.18 -1.67
CA LEU A 157 9.24 -39.31 -1.04
C LEU A 157 8.11 -38.90 -1.99
N LEU A 158 8.31 -39.03 -3.31
CA LEU A 158 7.30 -38.73 -4.33
C LEU A 158 6.42 -39.93 -4.68
N GLU A 159 6.85 -41.15 -4.32
CA GLU A 159 6.17 -42.41 -4.61
C GLU A 159 5.19 -42.88 -3.51
N ASN A 160 4.81 -42.00 -2.57
CA ASN A 160 3.82 -42.25 -1.52
C ASN A 160 2.65 -41.26 -1.63
#